data_AF-A0A7W1PP39-F1
#
_entry.id   AF-A0A7W1PP39-F1
#
_cell.length_a   1.000
_cell.length_b   1.000
_cell.length_c   1.000
_cell.angle_alpha   90.00
_cell.angle_beta   90.00
_cell.angle_gamma   90.00
#
_symmetry.space_group_name_H-M   'P 1'
#
loop_
_entity.id
_entity.type
_entity.pdbx_description
1 polymer ?
#
loop_
_entity_poly.entity_id
_entity_poly.type
_entity_poly.pdbx_seq_one_letter_code
_entity_poly.pdbx_strand_id
1 'polypeptide(L)'
;MPDLRKVPVEILSQLGWLSGVFHLPPRQSLSEFLSLAAQTVKVTRVRLSQEPDVVPFIAMRRDAVWLVAPSLDLGEEGQGIAGYTTYRDVACFLPAHILRGSLAVPISLRLSDHLQQQSHVIVLRHCLLTSYGETANSPHARSLSTVLVNVHGTLGISESA
;
A
#
# COMPACT_ATOMS: atom_id res chain seq x y z
N MET A 1 14.99 1.57 -25.78
CA MET A 1 14.11 0.85 -24.83
C MET A 1 13.36 1.91 -24.03
N PRO A 2 12.09 1.71 -23.65
CA PRO A 2 11.40 2.70 -22.82
C PRO A 2 12.11 2.79 -21.47
N ASP A 3 12.44 4.01 -21.03
CA ASP A 3 13.04 4.24 -19.72
C ASP A 3 12.00 3.94 -18.64
N LEU A 4 12.22 2.90 -17.84
CA LEU A 4 11.35 2.55 -16.72
C LEU A 4 11.91 3.11 -15.42
N ARG A 5 11.06 3.79 -14.66
CA ARG A 5 11.34 4.26 -13.31
C ARG A 5 11.36 3.06 -12.36
N LYS A 6 12.45 2.93 -11.60
CA LYS A 6 12.61 1.89 -10.58
C LYS A 6 12.11 2.42 -9.25
N VAL A 7 11.13 1.74 -8.66
CA VAL A 7 10.57 2.10 -7.36
C VAL A 7 10.84 0.96 -6.38
N PRO A 8 11.80 1.13 -5.45
CA PRO A 8 12.03 0.20 -4.36
C PRO A 8 10.81 0.19 -3.43
N VAL A 9 10.36 -1.01 -3.07
CA VAL A 9 9.16 -1.23 -2.27
C VAL A 9 9.37 -2.35 -1.27
N GLU A 10 8.64 -2.24 -0.17
CA GLU A 10 8.36 -3.32 0.76
C GLU A 10 6.89 -3.69 0.63
N ILE A 11 6.59 -4.97 0.63
CA ILE A 11 5.28 -5.50 0.31
C ILE A 11 4.93 -6.47 1.43
N LEU A 12 3.74 -6.31 2.01
CA LEU A 12 3.17 -7.30 2.91
C LEU A 12 2.24 -8.21 2.13
N SER A 13 2.43 -9.50 2.31
CA SER A 13 1.61 -10.56 1.72
C SER A 13 1.36 -11.66 2.76
N GLN A 14 0.67 -12.71 2.35
CA GLN A 14 0.49 -13.91 3.18
C GLN A 14 1.82 -14.58 3.56
N LEU A 15 2.89 -14.41 2.77
CA LEU A 15 4.23 -14.92 3.09
C LEU A 15 5.00 -14.02 4.06
N GLY A 16 4.37 -12.95 4.54
CA GLY A 16 4.99 -11.90 5.32
C GLY A 16 5.57 -10.79 4.44
N TRP A 17 6.58 -10.11 4.99
CA TRP A 17 7.26 -9.00 4.32
C TRP A 17 8.23 -9.49 3.25
N LEU A 18 8.17 -8.83 2.10
CA LEU A 18 9.14 -8.97 1.02
C LEU A 18 9.58 -7.60 0.55
N SER A 19 10.85 -7.47 0.16
CA SER A 19 11.36 -6.25 -0.46
C SER A 19 11.68 -6.50 -1.92
N GLY A 20 11.52 -5.50 -2.78
CA GLY A 20 11.78 -5.64 -4.20
C GLY A 20 11.68 -4.32 -4.95
N VAL A 21 11.65 -4.40 -6.28
CA VAL A 21 11.61 -3.24 -7.16
C VAL A 21 10.52 -3.40 -8.21
N PHE A 22 9.59 -2.44 -8.23
CA PHE A 22 8.68 -2.23 -9.34
C PHE A 22 9.33 -1.39 -10.45
N HIS A 23 8.94 -1.69 -11.69
CA HIS A 23 9.39 -0.97 -12.87
C HIS A 23 8.18 -0.31 -13.53
N LEU A 24 8.07 1.01 -13.39
CA LEU A 24 6.92 1.79 -13.83
C LEU A 24 7.28 2.66 -15.03
N PRO A 25 6.33 2.94 -15.95
CA PRO A 25 6.47 4.04 -16.89
C PRO A 25 6.76 5.37 -16.18
N PRO A 26 7.53 6.31 -16.78
CA PRO A 26 8.00 7.51 -16.10
C PRO A 26 6.93 8.40 -15.48
N ARG A 27 5.74 8.46 -16.10
CA ARG A 27 4.62 9.32 -15.68
C ARG A 27 3.51 8.56 -14.95
N GLN A 28 3.66 7.25 -14.76
CA GLN A 28 2.67 6.45 -14.07
C GLN A 28 2.97 6.44 -12.57
N SER A 29 1.94 6.75 -11.78
CA SER A 29 2.00 6.59 -10.32
C SER A 29 1.95 5.11 -9.92
N LEU A 30 2.48 4.79 -8.75
CA LEU A 30 2.43 3.44 -8.19
C LEU A 30 1.01 3.03 -7.84
N SER A 31 0.16 3.95 -7.37
CA SER A 31 -1.27 3.67 -7.17
C SER A 31 -1.98 3.28 -8.48
N GLU A 32 -1.74 4.00 -9.58
CA GLU A 32 -2.27 3.64 -10.90
C GLU A 32 -1.73 2.28 -11.36
N PHE A 33 -0.41 2.08 -11.27
CA PHE A 33 0.24 0.83 -11.64
C PHE A 33 -0.34 -0.37 -10.85
N LEU A 34 -0.59 -0.20 -9.56
CA LEU A 34 -1.20 -1.19 -8.67
C LEU A 34 -2.73 -1.32 -8.85
N SER A 35 -3.37 -0.40 -9.55
CA SER A 35 -4.81 -0.46 -9.90
C SER A 35 -5.10 -0.99 -11.31
N LEU A 36 -4.07 -1.22 -12.14
CA LEU A 36 -4.26 -1.77 -13.50
C LEU A 36 -4.92 -3.16 -13.48
N ALA A 37 -5.75 -3.44 -14.49
CA ALA A 37 -6.56 -4.66 -14.63
C ALA A 37 -5.78 -5.99 -14.81
N ALA A 38 -4.45 -5.95 -14.95
CA ALA A 38 -3.67 -7.18 -15.07
C ALA A 38 -3.74 -7.99 -13.76
N GLN A 39 -3.86 -9.32 -13.80
CA GLN A 39 -4.02 -10.11 -12.56
C GLN A 39 -2.75 -10.21 -11.70
N THR A 40 -1.58 -9.94 -12.30
CA THR A 40 -0.28 -10.06 -11.64
C THR A 40 0.53 -8.78 -11.73
N VAL A 41 1.39 -8.55 -10.74
CA VAL A 41 2.38 -7.48 -10.70
C VAL A 41 3.78 -8.08 -10.70
N LYS A 42 4.63 -7.56 -11.59
CA LYS A 42 6.03 -7.96 -11.71
C LYS A 42 6.88 -7.24 -10.66
N VAL A 43 7.46 -8.01 -9.73
CA VAL A 43 8.47 -7.54 -8.77
C VAL A 43 9.81 -8.15 -9.15
N THR A 44 10.89 -7.39 -9.04
CA THR A 44 12.25 -7.88 -9.33
C THR A 44 13.19 -7.65 -8.15
N ARG A 45 14.31 -8.37 -8.11
CA ARG A 45 15.29 -8.34 -7.00
C ARG A 45 14.62 -8.57 -5.64
N VAL A 46 13.76 -9.58 -5.59
CA VAL A 46 12.93 -9.86 -4.43
C VAL A 46 13.76 -10.50 -3.34
N ARG A 47 13.64 -10.00 -2.12
CA ARG A 47 14.14 -10.66 -0.90
C ARG A 47 12.97 -10.98 0.00
N LEU A 48 12.90 -12.23 0.44
CA LEU A 48 11.93 -12.73 1.40
C LEU A 48 12.62 -12.80 2.77
N SER A 49 11.93 -12.45 3.85
CA SER A 49 12.54 -12.44 5.19
C SER A 49 13.08 -13.80 5.66
N GLN A 50 12.62 -14.90 5.05
CA GLN A 50 13.01 -16.27 5.40
C GLN A 50 13.92 -16.93 4.36
N GLU A 51 14.24 -16.24 3.25
CA GLU A 51 15.06 -16.79 2.17
C GLU A 51 16.38 -16.02 2.07
N PRO A 52 17.54 -16.70 2.08
CA PRO A 52 18.84 -16.03 1.98
C PRO A 52 19.09 -15.46 0.58
N ASP A 53 18.53 -16.10 -0.45
CA ASP A 53 18.80 -15.77 -1.83
C ASP A 53 17.88 -14.69 -2.39
N VAL A 54 18.45 -13.82 -3.25
CA VAL A 54 17.68 -12.83 -3.99
C VAL A 54 16.99 -13.50 -5.16
N VAL A 55 15.66 -13.52 -5.16
CA VAL A 55 14.87 -14.01 -6.28
C VAL A 55 14.88 -12.95 -7.39
N PRO A 56 15.35 -13.26 -8.61
CA PRO A 56 15.48 -12.27 -9.68
C PRO A 56 14.14 -11.61 -10.05
N PHE A 57 13.06 -12.39 -10.03
CA PHE A 57 11.73 -11.96 -10.44
C PHE A 57 10.63 -12.82 -9.79
N ILE A 58 9.54 -12.17 -9.38
CA ILE A 58 8.28 -12.80 -8.98
C ILE A 58 7.13 -12.14 -9.73
N ALA A 59 6.25 -12.95 -10.33
CA ALA A 59 4.96 -12.53 -10.84
C ALA A 59 3.92 -12.70 -9.71
N MET A 60 3.73 -11.66 -8.90
CA MET A 60 2.89 -11.74 -7.72
C MET A 60 1.43 -11.48 -8.10
N ARG A 61 0.50 -12.30 -7.63
CA ARG A 61 -0.93 -12.03 -7.83
C ARG A 61 -1.33 -10.76 -7.07
N ARG A 62 -2.17 -9.90 -7.66
CA ARG A 62 -2.57 -8.64 -7.02
C ARG A 62 -3.32 -8.87 -5.70
N ASP A 63 -4.19 -9.86 -5.65
CA ASP A 63 -4.94 -10.22 -4.44
C ASP A 63 -4.06 -10.81 -3.32
N ALA A 64 -2.85 -11.28 -3.64
CA ALA A 64 -1.86 -11.68 -2.64
C ALA A 64 -1.13 -10.48 -2.00
N VAL A 65 -1.29 -9.27 -2.54
CA VAL A 65 -0.74 -8.03 -1.98
C VAL A 65 -1.71 -7.44 -0.99
N TRP A 66 -1.31 -7.31 0.26
CA TRP A 66 -2.11 -6.63 1.28
C TRP A 66 -1.78 -5.15 1.33
N LEU A 67 -0.49 -4.81 1.36
CA LEU A 67 -0.02 -3.43 1.25
C LEU A 67 1.34 -3.35 0.58
N VAL A 68 1.63 -2.17 0.03
CA VAL A 68 2.92 -1.79 -0.53
C VAL A 68 3.39 -0.50 0.14
N ALA A 69 4.56 -0.54 0.76
CA ALA A 69 5.26 0.60 1.33
C ALA A 69 6.47 0.95 0.45
N PRO A 70 6.44 2.04 -0.33
CA PRO A 70 7.61 2.52 -1.05
C PRO A 70 8.73 2.95 -0.10
N SER A 71 9.99 2.67 -0.46
CA SER A 71 11.14 3.12 0.33
C SER A 71 11.43 4.61 0.16
N LEU A 72 10.88 5.24 -0.88
CA LEU A 72 10.98 6.67 -1.14
C LEU A 72 9.63 7.30 -0.83
N ASP A 73 9.65 8.48 -0.22
CA ASP A 73 8.41 9.25 -0.07
C ASP A 73 7.91 9.62 -1.47
N LEU A 74 6.71 9.13 -1.79
CA LEU A 74 6.14 9.27 -3.12
C LEU A 74 5.51 10.65 -3.35
N GLY A 75 5.52 11.55 -2.35
CA GLY A 75 5.18 12.97 -2.46
C GLY A 75 3.75 13.24 -2.95
N GLU A 76 3.54 13.06 -4.25
CA GLU A 76 2.32 13.38 -5.02
C GLU A 76 1.41 12.16 -5.29
N GLU A 77 1.72 10.97 -4.75
CA GLU A 77 0.80 9.84 -4.92
C GLU A 77 -0.55 10.07 -4.23
N GLY A 78 -1.61 9.99 -5.04
CA GLY A 78 -2.98 10.29 -4.65
C GLY A 78 -3.50 11.68 -5.05
N GLN A 79 -2.70 12.56 -5.66
CA GLN A 79 -3.13 13.92 -6.06
C GLN A 79 -4.01 14.00 -7.32
N GLY A 80 -4.66 12.91 -7.72
CA GLY A 80 -5.61 12.89 -8.84
C GLY A 80 -6.97 13.53 -8.53
N ILE A 81 -7.19 13.99 -7.29
CA ILE A 81 -8.47 14.56 -6.88
C ILE A 81 -8.40 16.08 -7.02
N ALA A 82 -8.94 16.60 -8.13
CA ALA A 82 -9.20 18.02 -8.30
C ALA A 82 -10.28 18.47 -7.30
N GLY A 83 -9.87 18.88 -6.10
CA GLY A 83 -10.78 19.38 -5.07
C GLY A 83 -10.11 19.54 -3.71
N TYR A 84 -10.78 20.24 -2.79
CA TYR A 84 -10.33 20.31 -1.40
C TYR A 84 -10.49 18.93 -0.73
N THR A 85 -9.37 18.35 -0.31
CA THR A 85 -9.33 17.09 0.44
C THR A 85 -9.12 17.37 1.93
N THR A 86 -9.80 16.63 2.79
CA THR A 86 -9.52 16.57 4.22
C THR A 86 -8.81 15.26 4.55
N TYR A 87 -7.92 15.29 5.53
CA TYR A 87 -7.34 14.06 6.08
C TYR A 87 -8.29 13.48 7.13
N ARG A 88 -8.51 12.17 7.05
CA ARG A 88 -9.26 11.39 8.04
C ARG A 88 -8.38 10.27 8.55
N ASP A 89 -8.35 10.10 9.87
CA ASP A 89 -7.64 8.97 10.46
C ASP A 89 -8.48 7.71 10.30
N VAL A 90 -7.85 6.67 9.77
CA VAL A 90 -8.49 5.40 9.42
C VAL A 90 -7.69 4.23 9.94
N ALA A 91 -8.39 3.12 10.19
CA ALA A 91 -7.80 1.83 10.48
C ALA A 91 -8.20 0.84 9.40
N CYS A 92 -7.20 0.25 8.74
CA CYS A 92 -7.37 -0.87 7.82
C CYS A 92 -7.09 -2.18 8.56
N PHE A 93 -8.06 -3.08 8.53
CA PHE A 93 -7.96 -4.40 9.12
C PHE A 93 -7.39 -5.36 8.09
N LEU A 94 -6.18 -5.83 8.32
CA LEU A 94 -5.47 -6.79 7.48
C LEU A 94 -5.49 -8.16 8.17
N PRO A 95 -5.20 -9.25 7.45
CA PRO A 95 -5.01 -10.54 8.10
C PRO A 95 -3.84 -10.43 9.10
N ALA A 96 -4.13 -10.77 10.36
CA ALA A 96 -3.21 -10.69 11.51
C ALA A 96 -2.70 -9.27 11.92
N HIS A 97 -3.03 -8.21 11.18
CA HIS A 97 -2.52 -6.86 11.45
C HIS A 97 -3.59 -5.76 11.38
N ILE A 98 -3.32 -4.64 12.03
CA ILE A 98 -4.08 -3.38 11.88
C ILE A 98 -3.10 -2.33 11.38
N LEU A 99 -3.46 -1.66 10.29
CA LEU A 99 -2.74 -0.51 9.77
C LEU A 99 -3.55 0.75 10.08
N ARG A 100 -3.02 1.61 10.94
CA ARG A 100 -3.59 2.93 11.22
C ARG A 100 -2.86 3.98 10.41
N GLY A 101 -3.56 4.98 9.90
CA GLY A 101 -2.95 6.10 9.18
C GLY A 101 -3.99 7.10 8.73
N SER A 102 -3.55 8.12 8.01
CA SER A 102 -4.43 9.18 7.51
C SER A 102 -4.70 8.99 6.02
N LEU A 103 -5.97 9.03 5.64
CA LEU A 103 -6.45 8.98 4.25
C LEU A 103 -6.94 10.37 3.81
N ALA A 104 -6.53 10.81 2.63
CA ALA A 104 -7.07 12.02 2.02
C ALA A 104 -8.42 11.70 1.37
N VAL A 105 -9.49 12.34 1.86
CA VAL A 105 -10.86 12.15 1.37
C VAL A 105 -11.41 13.49 0.88
N PRO A 106 -12.10 13.57 -0.27
CA PRO A 106 -12.76 14.80 -0.71
C PRO A 106 -13.75 15.31 0.36
N ILE A 107 -13.76 16.62 0.65
CA ILE A 107 -14.61 17.20 1.71
C ILE A 107 -16.11 16.91 1.47
N SER A 108 -16.52 16.78 0.21
CA SER A 108 -17.90 16.52 -0.18
C SER A 108 -18.34 15.05 -0.06
N LEU A 109 -17.43 14.13 0.28
CA LEU A 109 -17.72 12.69 0.32
C LEU A 109 -17.58 12.12 1.74
N ARG A 110 -18.44 11.16 2.06
CA ARG A 110 -18.25 10.28 3.21
C ARG A 110 -17.15 9.27 2.89
N LEU A 111 -16.45 8.80 3.92
CA LEU A 111 -15.43 7.76 3.75
C LEU A 111 -15.98 6.52 3.04
N SER A 112 -17.18 6.07 3.41
CA SER A 112 -17.85 4.92 2.78
C SER A 112 -17.98 5.08 1.26
N ASP A 113 -18.44 6.26 0.83
CA ASP A 113 -18.72 6.55 -0.58
C ASP A 113 -17.40 6.67 -1.36
N HIS A 114 -16.38 7.26 -0.72
CA HIS A 114 -15.04 7.34 -1.28
C HIS A 114 -14.40 5.96 -1.48
N LEU A 115 -14.53 5.06 -0.50
CA LEU A 115 -14.04 3.68 -0.60
C LEU A 115 -14.79 2.87 -1.65
N GLN A 116 -16.09 3.13 -1.87
CA GLN A 116 -16.84 2.50 -2.96
C GLN A 116 -16.36 2.98 -4.35
N GLN A 117 -15.91 4.23 -4.46
CA GLN A 117 -15.36 4.78 -5.70
C GLN A 117 -13.92 4.35 -5.96
N GLN A 118 -13.11 4.17 -4.90
CA GLN A 118 -11.73 3.72 -4.96
C GLN A 118 -11.68 2.18 -4.92
N SER A 119 -11.88 1.54 -6.06
CA SER A 119 -12.18 0.11 -6.12
C SER A 119 -11.01 -0.83 -5.85
N HIS A 120 -9.75 -0.38 -5.87
CA HIS A 120 -8.60 -1.30 -5.86
C HIS A 120 -7.54 -0.96 -4.81
N VAL A 121 -7.05 0.27 -4.79
CA VAL A 121 -5.95 0.68 -3.92
C VAL A 121 -6.24 2.04 -3.31
N ILE A 122 -6.00 2.18 -2.01
CA ILE A 122 -6.03 3.47 -1.31
C ILE A 122 -4.63 3.83 -0.82
N VAL A 123 -4.36 5.13 -0.71
CA VAL A 123 -3.07 5.64 -0.23
C VAL A 123 -3.25 6.21 1.17
N LEU A 124 -2.55 5.63 2.14
CA LEU A 124 -2.48 6.10 3.52
C LEU A 124 -1.14 6.77 3.78
N ARG A 125 -1.14 7.77 4.65
CA ARG A 125 0.04 8.50 5.13
C ARG A 125 0.19 8.37 6.63
N HIS A 126 1.39 8.61 7.15
CA HIS A 126 1.70 8.58 8.58
C HIS A 126 1.21 7.29 9.24
N CYS A 127 1.57 6.17 8.63
CA CYS A 127 1.02 4.88 8.97
C CYS A 127 1.77 4.20 10.12
N LEU A 128 1.01 3.49 10.95
CA LEU A 128 1.51 2.59 11.97
C LEU A 128 0.86 1.21 11.77
N LEU A 129 1.67 0.21 11.44
CA LEU A 129 1.25 -1.18 11.37
C LEU A 129 1.55 -1.87 12.70
N THR A 130 0.55 -2.53 13.29
CA THR A 130 0.71 -3.37 14.49
C THR A 130 -0.01 -4.70 14.30
N SER A 131 0.38 -5.73 15.06
CA SER A 131 -0.44 -6.95 15.17
C SER A 131 -1.69 -6.67 16.03
N TYR A 132 -2.70 -7.55 15.94
CA TYR A 132 -3.87 -7.46 16.82
C TYR A 132 -3.46 -7.61 18.29
N GLY A 133 -3.95 -6.70 19.15
CA GLY A 133 -3.65 -6.68 20.58
C GLY A 133 -2.32 -6.01 20.96
N GLU A 134 -1.54 -5.57 19.99
CA GLU A 134 -0.29 -4.85 20.22
C GLU A 134 -0.47 -3.32 20.17
N THR A 135 0.54 -2.60 20.70
CA THR A 135 0.58 -1.14 20.71
C THR A 135 1.73 -0.62 19.85
N ALA A 136 1.81 0.71 19.68
CA ALA A 136 2.89 1.38 18.96
C ALA A 136 4.29 1.09 19.51
N ASN A 137 4.39 0.65 20.78
CA ASN A 137 5.66 0.34 21.44
C ASN A 137 6.06 -1.14 21.30
N SER A 138 5.28 -1.94 20.58
CA SER A 138 5.61 -3.34 20.32
C SER A 138 6.86 -3.45 19.45
N PRO A 139 7.74 -4.45 19.65
CA PRO A 139 8.88 -4.71 18.76
C PRO A 139 8.48 -5.02 17.32
N HIS A 140 7.22 -5.41 17.08
CA HIS A 140 6.68 -5.69 15.76
C HIS A 140 5.92 -4.51 15.15
N ALA A 141 5.80 -3.39 15.88
CA ALA A 141 5.19 -2.18 15.37
C ALA A 141 6.09 -1.55 14.30
N ARG A 142 5.49 -1.18 13.16
CA ARG A 142 6.21 -0.60 12.04
C ARG A 142 5.61 0.74 11.64
N SER A 143 6.43 1.79 11.73
CA SER A 143 6.07 3.11 11.19
C SER A 143 6.42 3.18 9.71
N LEU A 144 5.47 3.64 8.90
CA LEU A 144 5.55 3.71 7.44
C LEU A 144 5.04 5.09 7.00
N SER A 145 5.81 5.82 6.20
CA SER A 145 5.45 7.19 5.80
C SER A 145 4.24 7.22 4.87
N THR A 146 4.28 6.40 3.82
CA THR A 146 3.21 6.26 2.82
C THR A 146 3.01 4.78 2.55
N VAL A 147 1.75 4.33 2.51
CA VAL A 147 1.39 2.94 2.26
C VAL A 147 0.22 2.88 1.28
N LEU A 148 0.37 2.04 0.27
CA LEU A 148 -0.71 1.71 -0.66
C LEU A 148 -1.35 0.41 -0.20
N VAL A 149 -2.62 0.47 0.18
CA VAL A 149 -3.37 -0.67 0.72
C VAL A 149 -4.27 -1.21 -0.37
N ASN A 150 -4.20 -2.52 -0.62
CA ASN A 150 -5.13 -3.19 -1.51
C ASN A 150 -6.45 -3.41 -0.79
N VAL A 151 -7.50 -2.71 -1.22
CA VAL A 151 -8.82 -2.75 -0.57
C VAL A 151 -9.41 -4.16 -0.59
N HIS A 152 -9.18 -4.93 -1.66
CA HIS A 152 -9.66 -6.32 -1.74
C HIS A 152 -8.95 -7.27 -0.77
N GLY A 153 -7.72 -6.93 -0.34
CA GLY A 153 -6.97 -7.69 0.65
C GLY A 153 -7.28 -7.30 2.09
N THR A 154 -8.09 -6.25 2.30
CA THR A 154 -8.51 -5.81 3.63
C THR A 154 -9.78 -6.53 4.08
N LEU A 155 -9.86 -6.84 5.38
CA LEU A 155 -11.07 -7.35 6.04
C LEU A 155 -12.11 -6.25 6.24
N GLY A 156 -11.66 -5.00 6.33
CA GLY A 156 -12.50 -3.83 6.51
C GLY A 156 -11.67 -2.58 6.73
N ILE A 157 -12.33 -1.42 6.63
CA ILE A 157 -11.73 -0.11 6.88
C ILE A 157 -12.70 0.68 7.76
N SER A 158 -12.21 1.28 8.84
CA SER A 158 -13.00 2.13 9.73
C SER A 158 -12.36 3.50 9.90
N GLU A 159 -13.17 4.50 10.26
CA GLU A 159 -12.64 5.73 10.84
C GLU A 159 -12.05 5.41 12.22
N SER A 160 -10.91 6.02 12.53
CA SER A 160 -10.34 6.04 13.87
C SER A 160 -10.80 7.32 14.55
N ALA A 161 -11.42 7.18 15.73
CA ALA A 161 -11.85 8.30 16.56
C ALA A 161 -10.67 8.97 17.27
#